data_AF-A0A2X3EQH5-F1
#
_entry.id   AF-A0A2X3EQH5-F1
#
_cell.length_a   1.000
_cell.length_b   1.000
_cell.length_c   1.000
_cell.angle_alpha   90.00
_cell.angle_beta   90.00
_cell.angle_gamma   90.00
#
_symmetry.space_group_name_H-M   'P 1'
#
loop_
_entity.id
_entity.type
_entity.pdbx_description
1 polymer ?
#
loop_
_entity_poly.entity_id
_entity_poly.type
_entity_poly.pdbx_seq_one_letter_code
_entity_poly.pdbx_strand_id
1 'polypeptide(L)'
;MIFNIQRYSTHDGPGIRTVVFLKGCSLGCRWCQNPESRARSEDLLYDSRLCLPGCELCQQAAPAVITRTLDGLIIHRQNVNDSHIAALRDCCPHHRTHGVRRGEERRGDHGDGAA
;
A
#
# COMPACT_ATOMS: atom_id res chain seq x y z
N MET A 1 4.48 13.42 -5.18
CA MET A 1 4.78 12.26 -4.30
C MET A 1 4.99 11.03 -5.16
N ILE A 2 5.98 10.19 -4.88
CA ILE A 2 6.25 8.98 -5.65
C ILE A 2 5.48 7.82 -4.98
N PHE A 3 4.81 6.91 -5.73
CA PHE A 3 4.13 5.73 -5.16
C PHE A 3 4.56 4.34 -5.66
N ASN A 4 5.40 4.22 -6.67
CA ASN A 4 6.11 2.96 -6.89
C ASN A 4 7.45 3.24 -7.56
N ILE A 5 8.42 2.35 -7.38
CA ILE A 5 9.67 2.35 -8.14
C ILE A 5 9.91 0.91 -8.59
N GLN A 6 9.57 0.64 -9.85
CA GLN A 6 9.77 -0.66 -10.47
C GLN A 6 11.12 -0.66 -11.15
N ARG A 7 12.04 -1.51 -10.67
CA ARG A 7 13.35 -1.71 -11.29
C ARG A 7 13.25 -2.85 -12.29
N TYR A 8 14.10 -2.82 -13.31
CA TYR A 8 14.18 -3.85 -14.34
C TYR A 8 12.90 -4.02 -15.18
N SER A 9 12.14 -2.95 -15.42
CA SER A 9 11.02 -3.03 -16.38
C SER A 9 11.56 -3.17 -17.80
N THR A 10 11.03 -4.15 -18.53
CA THR A 10 11.31 -4.44 -19.94
C THR A 10 10.11 -4.14 -20.85
N HIS A 11 8.95 -3.83 -20.27
CA HIS A 11 7.69 -3.61 -20.99
C HIS A 11 7.38 -2.12 -21.19
N ASP A 12 7.88 -1.25 -20.32
CA ASP A 12 7.62 0.20 -20.35
C ASP A 12 8.61 0.97 -21.25
N GLY A 13 9.11 0.32 -22.30
CA GLY A 13 10.04 0.88 -23.28
C GLY A 13 11.20 -0.06 -23.62
N PRO A 14 12.04 0.29 -24.62
CA PRO A 14 13.13 -0.57 -25.07
C PRO A 14 14.24 -0.68 -24.02
N GLY A 15 14.74 -1.91 -23.80
CA GLY A 15 15.82 -2.23 -22.87
C GLY A 15 15.36 -2.36 -21.41
N ILE A 16 16.32 -2.40 -20.48
CA ILE A 16 16.06 -2.51 -19.03
C ILE A 16 15.89 -1.09 -18.45
N ARG A 17 14.75 -0.84 -17.81
CA ARG A 17 14.38 0.49 -17.27
C ARG A 17 14.05 0.44 -15.79
N THR A 18 14.21 1.59 -15.13
CA THR A 18 13.59 1.85 -13.82
C THR A 18 12.44 2.81 -14.03
N VAL A 19 11.23 2.35 -13.71
CA VAL A 19 9.99 3.13 -13.84
C VAL A 19 9.64 3.73 -12.49
N VAL A 20 9.38 5.03 -12.49
CA VAL A 20 9.04 5.80 -11.29
C VAL A 20 7.59 6.23 -11.41
N PHE A 21 6.74 5.72 -10.53
CA PHE A 21 5.31 6.02 -10.54
C PHE A 21 4.99 7.18 -9.61
N LEU A 22 4.21 8.14 -10.10
CA LEU A 22 3.91 9.38 -9.40
C LEU A 22 2.44 9.50 -9.02
N LYS A 23 2.20 10.03 -7.83
CA LYS A 23 0.90 10.41 -7.30
C LYS A 23 0.52 11.81 -7.80
N GLY A 24 -0.70 11.94 -8.32
CA GLY A 24 -1.38 13.23 -8.46
C GLY A 24 -1.77 13.57 -9.88
N CYS A 25 -1.98 12.54 -10.72
CA CYS A 25 -2.46 12.70 -12.08
C CYS A 25 -3.71 13.58 -12.09
N SER A 26 -3.64 14.69 -12.81
CA SER A 26 -4.73 15.67 -12.95
C SER A 26 -5.77 15.24 -13.99
N LEU A 27 -5.57 14.12 -14.68
CA LEU A 27 -6.45 13.64 -15.72
C LEU A 27 -7.60 12.79 -15.14
N GLY A 28 -8.79 12.95 -15.72
CA GLY A 28 -10.00 12.19 -15.39
C GLY A 28 -10.30 11.06 -16.39
N CYS A 29 -9.29 10.29 -16.79
CA CYS A 29 -9.42 9.25 -17.82
C CYS A 29 -10.51 8.23 -17.45
N ARG A 30 -11.39 7.89 -18.41
CA ARG A 30 -12.43 6.86 -18.25
C ARG A 30 -11.83 5.46 -18.02
N TRP A 31 -10.71 5.18 -18.68
CA TRP A 31 -9.89 4.00 -18.49
C TRP A 31 -8.50 4.43 -18.07
N CYS A 32 -8.29 4.47 -16.76
CA CYS A 32 -7.00 4.85 -16.19
C CYS A 32 -6.13 3.59 -16.06
N GLN A 33 -4.93 3.61 -16.67
CA GLN A 33 -3.94 2.55 -16.49
C GLN A 33 -3.54 2.38 -15.01
N ASN A 34 -3.57 3.50 -14.30
CA ASN A 34 -3.00 3.69 -12.97
C ASN A 34 -4.02 4.48 -12.12
N PRO A 35 -5.20 3.92 -11.79
CA PRO A 35 -6.26 4.61 -11.04
C PRO A 35 -5.82 5.09 -9.65
N GLU A 36 -4.96 4.31 -9.02
CA GLU A 36 -4.22 4.66 -7.83
C GLU A 36 -3.47 5.98 -8.07
N SER A 37 -2.76 6.23 -9.18
CA SER A 37 -2.08 7.51 -9.48
C SER A 37 -2.93 8.80 -9.58
N ARG A 38 -4.23 8.77 -9.25
CA ARG A 38 -5.10 9.97 -9.08
C ARG A 38 -5.05 10.69 -7.72
N ALA A 39 -5.44 10.06 -6.61
CA ALA A 39 -5.80 10.71 -5.32
C ALA A 39 -4.66 11.37 -4.52
N ARG A 40 -4.46 12.71 -4.50
CA ARG A 40 -3.25 13.41 -3.95
C ARG A 40 -2.74 12.98 -2.57
N SER A 41 -3.59 12.38 -1.75
CA SER A 41 -3.29 11.85 -0.43
C SER A 41 -2.32 10.66 -0.40
N GLU A 42 -1.85 10.45 0.82
CA GLU A 42 -1.17 9.28 1.33
C GLU A 42 -2.14 8.10 1.49
N ASP A 43 -1.67 6.85 1.34
CA ASP A 43 -2.51 5.65 1.55
C ASP A 43 -1.74 4.63 2.37
N LEU A 44 -2.46 3.87 3.18
CA LEU A 44 -1.90 2.82 4.00
C LEU A 44 -1.76 1.53 3.19
N LEU A 45 -0.53 1.08 2.96
CA LEU A 45 -0.24 -0.24 2.42
C LEU A 45 -0.28 -1.28 3.56
N TYR A 46 -0.52 -2.56 3.27
CA TYR A 46 -0.31 -3.63 4.25
C TYR A 46 0.23 -4.87 3.56
N ASP A 47 1.36 -5.38 4.05
CA ASP A 47 1.95 -6.64 3.59
C ASP A 47 2.34 -7.45 4.83
N SER A 48 1.55 -8.48 5.13
CA SER A 48 1.72 -9.33 6.31
C SER A 48 3.08 -10.04 6.33
N ARG A 49 3.68 -10.28 5.17
CA ARG A 49 4.98 -10.97 5.03
C ARG A 49 6.15 -10.14 5.57
N LEU A 50 5.96 -8.82 5.70
CA LEU A 50 6.96 -7.91 6.25
C LEU A 50 6.78 -7.67 7.75
N CYS A 51 5.69 -8.18 8.35
CA CYS A 51 5.43 -8.00 9.76
C CYS A 51 6.23 -9.00 10.60
N LEU A 52 6.71 -8.54 11.75
CA LEU A 52 7.26 -9.43 12.77
C LEU A 52 6.12 -10.24 13.43
N PRO A 53 6.33 -11.54 13.69
CA PRO A 53 5.41 -12.34 14.49
C PRO A 53 5.13 -11.66 15.84
N GLY A 54 3.86 -11.62 16.25
CA GLY A 54 3.47 -11.01 17.54
C GLY A 54 3.60 -9.48 17.68
N CYS A 55 4.04 -8.73 16.67
CA CYS A 55 4.13 -7.26 16.73
C CYS A 55 2.78 -6.54 16.86
N GLU A 56 2.56 -5.77 17.93
CA GLU A 56 1.29 -5.05 18.17
C GLU A 56 1.36 -3.53 17.92
N LEU A 57 2.50 -3.02 17.45
CA LEU A 57 2.79 -1.58 17.40
C LEU A 57 1.75 -0.78 16.57
N CYS A 58 1.30 -1.31 15.44
CA CYS A 58 0.29 -0.65 14.62
C CYS A 58 -1.09 -0.57 15.32
N GLN A 59 -1.48 -1.60 16.06
CA GLN A 59 -2.72 -1.57 16.85
C GLN A 59 -2.60 -0.56 18.00
N GLN A 60 -1.45 -0.50 18.67
CA GLN A 60 -1.22 0.46 19.76
C GLN A 60 -1.19 1.91 19.25
N ALA A 61 -0.63 2.14 18.06
CA ALA A 61 -0.54 3.47 17.45
C ALA A 61 -1.89 3.98 16.92
N ALA A 62 -2.75 3.10 16.39
CA ALA A 62 -4.04 3.47 15.82
C ALA A 62 -5.17 2.46 16.19
N PRO A 63 -5.52 2.33 17.48
CA PRO A 63 -6.43 1.29 17.97
C PRO A 63 -7.86 1.44 17.45
N ALA A 64 -8.27 2.65 17.06
CA ALA A 64 -9.59 2.91 16.51
C ALA A 64 -9.79 2.34 15.08
N VAL A 65 -8.70 2.04 14.36
CA VAL A 65 -8.76 1.64 12.96
C VAL A 65 -7.94 0.39 12.62
N ILE A 66 -7.13 -0.11 13.55
CA ILE A 66 -6.33 -1.32 13.39
C ILE A 66 -6.64 -2.31 14.51
N THR A 67 -6.89 -3.55 14.12
CA THR A 67 -7.09 -4.68 15.05
C THR A 67 -6.13 -5.81 14.69
N ARG A 68 -5.38 -6.31 15.67
CA ARG A 68 -4.53 -7.48 15.54
C ARG A 68 -5.37 -8.75 15.60
N THR A 69 -5.05 -9.67 14.70
CA THR A 69 -5.55 -11.04 14.69
C THR A 69 -4.36 -12.00 14.76
N LEU A 70 -4.63 -13.30 14.88
CA LEU A 70 -3.60 -14.34 14.87
C LEU A 70 -2.80 -14.34 13.55
N ASP A 71 -3.49 -14.07 12.43
CA ASP A 71 -2.93 -14.19 11.08
C ASP A 71 -2.51 -12.84 10.45
N GLY A 72 -2.66 -11.73 11.16
CA GLY A 72 -2.28 -10.41 10.64
C GLY A 72 -3.06 -9.23 11.23
N LEU A 73 -3.21 -8.16 10.45
CA LEU A 73 -3.93 -6.94 10.83
C LEU A 73 -5.23 -6.80 10.03
N ILE A 74 -6.32 -6.49 10.74
CA ILE A 74 -7.55 -5.94 10.15
C ILE A 74 -7.41 -4.42 10.18
N ILE A 75 -7.64 -3.78 9.03
CA ILE A 75 -7.55 -2.34 8.85
C ILE A 75 -8.92 -1.81 8.40
N HIS A 76 -9.57 -1.01 9.25
CA HIS A 76 -10.85 -0.36 8.95
C HIS A 76 -10.63 0.88 8.07
N ARG A 77 -10.30 0.66 6.80
CA ARG A 77 -9.87 1.70 5.83
C ARG A 77 -10.84 2.88 5.71
N GLN A 78 -12.14 2.63 5.85
CA GLN A 78 -13.19 3.65 5.80
C GLN A 78 -13.09 4.69 6.94
N ASN A 79 -12.42 4.34 8.04
CA ASN A 79 -12.25 5.19 9.22
C ASN A 79 -10.84 5.78 9.31
N VAL A 80 -9.94 5.40 8.41
CA VAL A 80 -8.57 5.91 8.38
C VAL A 80 -8.58 7.37 7.89
N ASN A 81 -7.80 8.20 8.57
CA ASN A 81 -7.63 9.62 8.25
C ASN A 81 -6.13 9.98 8.35
N ASP A 82 -5.80 11.23 8.05
CA ASP A 82 -4.41 11.70 8.02
C ASP A 82 -3.69 11.59 9.38
N SER A 83 -4.40 11.71 10.51
CA SER A 83 -3.76 11.56 11.83
C SER A 83 -3.41 10.10 12.12
N HIS A 84 -4.26 9.16 11.72
CA HIS A 84 -3.94 7.73 11.78
C HIS A 84 -2.74 7.40 10.88
N ILE A 85 -2.69 7.92 9.65
CA ILE A 85 -1.56 7.70 8.74
C ILE A 85 -0.27 8.27 9.34
N ALA A 86 -0.32 9.47 9.93
CA ALA A 86 0.82 10.08 10.59
C ALA A 86 1.33 9.23 11.78
N ALA A 87 0.42 8.74 12.64
CA ALA A 87 0.77 7.88 13.78
C ALA A 87 1.41 6.56 13.32
N LEU A 88 0.92 6.01 12.21
CA LEU A 88 1.41 4.75 11.63
C LEU A 88 2.69 4.90 10.83
N ARG A 89 3.16 6.12 10.55
CA ARG A 89 4.35 6.36 9.71
C ARG A 89 5.62 5.85 10.38
N ASP A 90 5.75 6.07 11.68
CA ASP A 90 7.00 5.86 12.41
C ASP A 90 6.90 4.73 13.45
N CYS A 91 5.75 4.05 13.54
CA CYS A 91 5.53 3.03 14.56
C CYS A 91 6.16 1.66 14.24
N CYS A 92 6.46 1.33 12.97
CA CYS A 92 7.07 0.05 12.62
C CYS A 92 8.61 0.16 12.59
N PRO A 93 9.34 -0.59 13.45
CA PRO A 93 10.78 -0.50 13.62
C PRO A 93 11.57 -0.97 12.39
N HIS A 94 10.91 -1.63 11.45
CA HIS A 94 11.53 -1.94 10.18
C HIS A 94 11.74 -0.69 9.29
N HIS A 95 11.22 0.49 9.67
CA HIS A 95 11.01 1.64 8.77
C HIS A 95 10.36 1.24 7.43
N ARG A 96 9.75 0.05 7.41
CA ARG A 96 8.91 -0.54 6.37
C ARG A 96 7.49 -0.58 6.90
N THR A 97 7.08 0.47 7.59
CA THR A 97 5.67 0.87 7.56
C THR A 97 5.35 0.99 6.08
N HIS A 98 4.66 -0.02 5.56
CA HIS A 98 3.46 0.24 4.77
C HIS A 98 3.61 1.46 3.89
N GLY A 99 4.50 1.33 2.89
CA GLY A 99 4.97 2.44 2.09
C GLY A 99 3.75 3.25 1.71
N VAL A 100 3.71 4.48 2.21
CA VAL A 100 2.61 5.37 1.97
C VAL A 100 2.60 5.72 0.50
N ARG A 101 1.94 4.86 -0.26
CA ARG A 101 2.02 4.75 -1.70
C ARG A 101 0.72 4.07 -2.15
N ARG A 102 0.01 4.76 -3.05
CA ARG A 102 -1.40 4.62 -3.43
C ARG A 102 -1.72 3.23 -3.92
N GLY A 103 -2.86 2.71 -3.45
CA GLY A 103 -3.69 1.66 -4.04
C GLY A 103 -2.99 0.54 -4.81
N GLU A 104 -2.91 -0.64 -4.21
CA GLU A 104 -3.21 -1.86 -4.94
C GLU A 104 -3.89 -2.83 -3.99
N GLU A 105 -5.21 -2.94 -4.14
CA GLU A 105 -6.00 -4.01 -3.56
C GLU A 105 -5.58 -5.29 -4.29
N ARG A 106 -4.70 -6.11 -3.68
CA ARG A 106 -4.68 -7.53 -4.04
C ARG A 106 -6.00 -8.10 -3.56
N ARG A 107 -6.99 -8.11 -4.45
CA ARG A 107 -8.09 -9.08 -4.36
C ARG A 107 -7.45 -10.44 -4.18
N GLY A 108 -7.97 -11.18 -3.21
CA GLY A 108 -7.47 -12.49 -2.83
C GLY A 108 -7.19 -13.33 -4.07
N ASP A 109 -6.06 -14.02 -3.99
CA ASP A 109 -5.76 -15.23 -4.74
C ASP A 109 -6.97 -16.18 -4.62
N HIS A 110 -7.94 -16.02 -5.51
CA HIS A 110 -8.81 -17.12 -5.88
C HIS A 110 -7.93 -17.98 -6.77
N GLY A 111 -7.44 -19.07 -6.19
CA GLY A 111 -6.86 -20.15 -6.95
C GLY A 111 -7.91 -20.67 -7.92
N ASP A 112 -7.80 -20.26 -9.18
CA ASP A 112 -8.31 -21.07 -10.27
C ASP A 112 -7.23 -22.11 -10.57
N GLY A 113 -7.48 -23.28 -9.99
CA GLY A 113 -6.75 -24.49 -10.27
C GLY A 113 -6.78 -24.83 -11.75
N ALA A 114 -5.69 -25.47 -12.17
CA ALA A 114 -5.60 -26.43 -13.25
C ALA A 114 -6.93 -26.89 -13.87
N ALA A 115 -7.12 -26.57 -15.15
CA ALA A 115 -7.57 -27.49 -16.20
C ALA A 115 -7.30 -26.87 -17.58
#